data_AF-A0A084IKR3-F1
#
_entry.id   AF-A0A084IKR3-F1
#
_cell.length_a   1.000
_cell.length_b   1.000
_cell.length_c   1.000
_cell.angle_alpha   90.00
_cell.angle_beta   90.00
_cell.angle_gamma   90.00
#
_symmetry.space_group_name_H-M   'P 1'
#
loop_
_entity.id
_entity.type
_entity.pdbx_description
1 polymer ?
#
loop_
_entity_poly.entity_id
_entity_poly.type
_entity_poly.pdbx_seq_one_letter_code
_entity_poly.pdbx_strand_id
1 'polypeptide(L)'
;MAQCVRTDLDCADICSTTVRVLSRQTHIDKSAAATLVKACRDACQTCARDCESHRDQHQHCAECADSCNRCATACDELLGHLDG
;
A
#
# COMPACT_ATOMS: atom_id res chain seq x y z
N MET A 1 -7.28 -10.68 14.68
CA MET A 1 -6.43 -11.40 13.71
C MET A 1 -7.11 -11.78 12.39
N ALA A 2 -8.29 -12.42 12.34
CA ALA A 2 -8.93 -12.77 11.05
C ALA A 2 -9.13 -11.56 10.10
N GLN A 3 -9.50 -10.40 10.65
CA GLN A 3 -9.58 -9.15 9.90
C GLN A 3 -8.21 -8.66 9.42
N CYS A 4 -7.19 -8.68 10.28
CA CYS A 4 -5.81 -8.33 9.93
C CYS A 4 -5.31 -9.19 8.76
N VAL A 5 -5.49 -10.52 8.83
CA VAL A 5 -5.09 -11.42 7.74
C VAL A 5 -5.80 -11.07 6.42
N ARG A 6 -7.09 -10.72 6.48
CA ARG A 6 -7.83 -10.30 5.28
C ARG A 6 -7.23 -9.00 4.71
N THR A 7 -6.97 -8.00 5.55
CA THR A 7 -6.42 -6.71 5.09
C THR A 7 -4.96 -6.83 4.63
N ASP A 8 -4.18 -7.76 5.20
CA ASP A 8 -2.84 -8.12 4.71
C ASP A 8 -2.90 -8.69 3.29
N LEU A 9 -3.84 -9.61 3.01
CA LEU A 9 -4.02 -10.21 1.68
C LEU A 9 -4.47 -9.16 0.65
N ASP A 10 -5.48 -8.34 1.00
CA ASP A 10 -5.96 -7.26 0.13
C ASP A 10 -4.83 -6.26 -0.17
N CYS A 11 -4.05 -5.88 0.84
CA CYS A 11 -2.92 -4.96 0.71
C CYS A 11 -1.83 -5.55 -0.19
N ALA A 12 -1.50 -6.83 -0.04
CA ALA A 12 -0.51 -7.50 -0.88
C ALA A 12 -0.92 -7.51 -2.37
N ASP A 13 -2.18 -7.85 -2.67
CA ASP A 13 -2.68 -7.91 -4.05
C ASP A 13 -2.73 -6.52 -4.71
N ILE A 14 -3.15 -5.50 -3.97
CA ILE A 14 -3.19 -4.12 -4.45
C ILE A 14 -1.77 -3.58 -4.67
N CYS A 15 -0.84 -3.79 -3.73
CA CYS A 15 0.57 -3.39 -3.87
C CYS A 15 1.21 -4.07 -5.10
N SER A 16 1.01 -5.38 -5.25
CA SER A 16 1.53 -6.16 -6.37
C SER A 16 0.98 -5.67 -7.72
N THR A 17 -0.32 -5.37 -7.79
CA THR A 17 -0.94 -4.82 -8.99
C THR A 17 -0.39 -3.43 -9.31
N THR A 18 -0.27 -2.57 -8.29
CA THR A 18 0.21 -1.20 -8.44
C THR A 18 1.64 -1.16 -8.97
N VAL A 19 2.57 -1.93 -8.39
CA VAL A 19 3.96 -1.97 -8.85
C VAL A 19 4.08 -2.49 -10.28
N ARG A 20 3.25 -3.47 -10.68
CA ARG A 20 3.24 -4.01 -12.05
C ARG A 20 2.81 -2.96 -13.08
N VAL A 21 1.90 -2.05 -12.72
CA VAL A 21 1.50 -0.95 -13.61
C VAL A 21 2.56 0.15 -13.63
N LEU A 22 3.06 0.58 -12.47
CA LEU A 22 4.10 1.62 -12.37
C LEU A 22 5.41 1.23 -13.06
N SER A 23 5.73 -0.07 -13.14
CA SER A 23 6.94 -0.57 -13.79
C SER A 23 6.92 -0.45 -15.33
N ARG A 24 5.77 -0.12 -15.94
CA ARG A 24 5.63 0.02 -17.40
C ARG A 24 5.94 1.45 -17.85
N GLN A 25 7.22 1.77 -17.95
CA GLN A 25 7.71 3.15 -18.12
C GLN A 25 7.58 3.72 -19.55
N THR A 26 7.34 2.91 -20.58
CA THR A 26 7.35 3.38 -21.98
C THR A 26 6.14 4.24 -22.35
N HIS A 27 4.97 3.99 -21.77
CA HIS A 27 3.75 4.77 -21.97
C HIS A 27 2.86 4.69 -20.72
N ILE A 28 3.30 5.33 -19.63
CA ILE A 28 2.49 5.35 -18.41
C ILE A 28 1.23 6.19 -18.65
N ASP A 29 0.06 5.58 -18.49
CA ASP A 29 -1.18 6.34 -18.32
C ASP A 29 -1.19 6.89 -16.90
N LYS A 30 -0.89 8.19 -16.76
CA LYS A 30 -0.83 8.88 -15.47
C LYS A 30 -2.16 8.79 -14.70
N SER A 31 -3.31 8.79 -15.37
CA SER A 31 -4.62 8.74 -14.72
C SER A 31 -4.87 7.36 -14.10
N ALA A 32 -4.60 6.31 -14.87
CA ALA A 32 -4.68 4.93 -14.37
C ALA A 32 -3.67 4.68 -13.25
N ALA A 33 -2.44 5.18 -13.40
CA ALA A 33 -1.40 5.09 -12.37
C ALA A 33 -1.83 5.81 -11.08
N ALA A 34 -2.30 7.05 -11.15
CA ALA A 34 -2.73 7.81 -9.98
C ALA A 34 -3.91 7.12 -9.26
N THR A 35 -4.85 6.54 -10.02
CA THR A 35 -5.97 5.78 -9.44
C THR A 35 -5.49 4.57 -8.65
N LEU A 36 -4.56 3.79 -9.20
CA LEU A 36 -4.00 2.62 -8.52
C LEU A 36 -3.16 3.01 -7.31
N VAL A 37 -2.36 4.08 -7.41
CA VAL A 37 -1.53 4.56 -6.29
C VAL A 37 -2.41 5.05 -5.14
N LYS A 38 -3.54 5.73 -5.42
CA LYS A 38 -4.54 6.10 -4.39
C LYS A 38 -5.10 4.87 -3.69
N ALA A 39 -5.53 3.85 -4.45
CA ALA A 39 -6.03 2.61 -3.88
C ALA A 39 -4.96 1.88 -3.03
N CYS A 40 -3.71 1.85 -3.50
CA CYS A 40 -2.57 1.28 -2.79
C CYS A 40 -2.30 1.97 -1.47
N ARG A 41 -2.30 3.30 -1.46
CA ARG A 41 -2.15 4.11 -0.25
C ARG A 41 -3.23 3.78 0.78
N ASP A 42 -4.50 3.77 0.37
CA ASP A 42 -5.63 3.55 1.27
C ASP A 42 -5.65 2.12 1.84
N ALA A 43 -5.27 1.13 1.02
CA ALA A 43 -5.07 -0.25 1.46
C ALA A 43 -3.93 -0.37 2.47
N CYS A 44 -2.78 0.26 2.19
CA CYS A 44 -1.64 0.29 3.10
C CYS A 44 -1.99 0.93 4.45
N GLN A 45 -2.70 2.06 4.45
CA GLN A 45 -3.13 2.72 5.69
C GLN A 45 -4.08 1.83 6.50
N THR A 46 -4.98 1.10 5.83
CA THR A 46 -5.90 0.19 6.49
C THR A 46 -5.17 -1.01 7.09
N CYS A 47 -4.28 -1.63 6.32
CA CYS A 47 -3.44 -2.74 6.75
C CYS A 47 -2.52 -2.34 7.92
N ALA A 48 -1.88 -1.16 7.83
CA ALA A 48 -1.03 -0.63 8.89
C ALA A 48 -1.80 -0.46 10.21
N ARG A 49 -3.00 0.12 10.18
CA ARG A 49 -3.84 0.29 11.39
C ARG A 49 -4.22 -1.04 12.02
N ASP A 50 -4.61 -2.03 11.22
CA ASP A 50 -4.98 -3.35 11.72
C ASP A 50 -3.77 -4.08 12.32
N CYS A 51 -2.63 -4.07 11.62
CA CYS A 51 -1.37 -4.65 12.11
C CYS A 51 -0.84 -3.94 13.37
N GLU A 52 -0.95 -2.62 13.45
CA GLU A 52 -0.51 -1.83 14.61
C GLU A 52 -1.21 -2.29 15.89
N SER A 53 -2.50 -2.64 15.80
CA SER A 53 -3.28 -3.15 16.95
C SER A 53 -2.75 -4.49 17.51
N HIS A 54 -1.85 -5.14 16.78
CA HIS A 54 -1.25 -6.44 17.10
C HIS A 54 0.28 -6.39 17.29
N ARG A 55 0.89 -5.21 17.19
CA ARG A 55 2.35 -4.99 17.22
C ARG A 55 3.05 -5.63 18.43
N ASP A 56 2.46 -5.50 19.62
CA ASP A 56 3.08 -6.01 20.86
C ASP A 56 2.90 -7.52 21.07
N GLN A 57 1.97 -8.13 20.32
CA GLN A 57 1.63 -9.56 20.44
C GLN A 57 2.38 -10.38 19.39
N HIS A 58 2.64 -9.77 18.23
CA HIS A 58 3.13 -10.45 17.04
C HIS A 58 4.20 -9.59 16.35
N GLN A 59 5.45 -10.03 16.42
CA GLN A 59 6.57 -9.32 15.76
C GLN A 59 6.30 -9.09 14.26
N HIS A 60 5.71 -10.06 13.57
CA HIS A 60 5.39 -9.92 12.15
C HIS A 60 4.36 -8.80 11.87
N CYS A 61 3.44 -8.52 12.80
CA CYS A 61 2.51 -7.41 12.68
C CYS A 61 3.22 -6.05 12.88
N ALA A 62 4.23 -5.99 13.76
CA ALA A 62 5.06 -4.80 13.90
C ALA A 62 5.78 -4.45 12.58
N GLU A 63 6.42 -5.45 11.97
CA GLU A 63 7.13 -5.32 10.70
C GLU A 63 6.19 -4.96 9.54
N CYS A 64 5.01 -5.60 9.49
CA CYS A 64 4.00 -5.32 8.47
C CYS A 64 3.46 -3.88 8.59
N ALA A 65 3.18 -3.41 9.81
CA ALA A 65 2.73 -2.04 10.06
C ALA A 65 3.76 -1.00 9.60
N ASP A 66 5.05 -1.20 9.93
CA ASP A 66 6.13 -0.32 9.50
C ASP A 66 6.29 -0.32 7.96
N SER A 67 6.19 -1.48 7.32
CA SER A 67 6.25 -1.60 5.85
C SER A 67 5.07 -0.89 5.17
N CYS A 68 3.85 -1.10 5.68
CA CYS A 68 2.65 -0.47 5.14
C CYS A 68 2.68 1.05 5.30
N ASN A 69 3.14 1.57 6.44
CA ASN A 69 3.32 3.01 6.65
C ASN A 69 4.32 3.60 5.64
N ARG A 70 5.47 2.95 5.43
CA ARG A 70 6.45 3.37 4.43
C ARG A 70 5.88 3.36 3.01
N CYS A 71 5.10 2.34 2.65
CA CYS A 71 4.48 2.26 1.34
C CYS A 71 3.41 3.35 1.14
N ALA A 72 2.60 3.63 2.16
CA ALA A 72 1.62 4.71 2.12
C ALA A 72 2.29 6.08 1.92
N THR A 73 3.40 6.37 2.63
CA THR A 73 4.19 7.60 2.43
C THR A 73 4.74 7.69 1.00
N ALA A 74 5.32 6.61 0.48
CA ALA A 74 5.81 6.58 -0.90
C ALA A 74 4.70 6.79 -1.94
N CYS A 75 3.49 6.26 -1.68
CA CYS A 75 2.33 6.51 -2.52
C CYS A 75 1.91 7.99 -2.50
N ASP A 76 1.89 8.63 -1.33
CA ASP A 76 1.60 10.07 -1.20
C ASP A 76 2.61 10.93 -1.97
N GLU A 77 3.91 10.64 -1.84
CA GLU A 77 4.97 11.32 -2.60
C GLU A 77 4.78 11.15 -4.11
N LEU A 78 4.52 9.93 -4.56
CA LEU A 78 4.33 9.64 -5.98
C LEU A 78 3.07 10.32 -6.54
N LEU A 79 1.98 10.41 -5.78
CA LEU A 79 0.78 11.14 -6.21
C LEU A 79 1.09 12.62 -6.46
N GLY A 80 1.91 13.24 -5.62
CA GLY A 80 2.39 14.61 -5.83
C GLY A 80 3.16 14.81 -7.14
N HIS A 81 3.77 13.74 -7.69
CA HIS A 81 4.44 13.77 -8.99
C HIS A 81 3.54 13.42 -10.18
N LEU A 82 2.43 12.71 -9.94
CA LEU A 82 1.49 12.29 -11.00
C LEU A 82 0.41 13.33 -11.28
N ASP A 83 0.02 14.12 -10.28
CA ASP A 83 -0.95 15.20 -10.41
C ASP A 83 -0.37 16.48 -11.07
N GLY A 84 0.93 16.49 -11.40
CA GLY A 84 1.64 17.52 -12.16
C GLY A 84 1.96 17.12 -13.61
#